data_AF-A0A1H4WSE2-F1
#
_entry.id   AF-A0A1H4WSE2-F1
#
_cell.length_a   1.000
_cell.length_b   1.000
_cell.length_c   1.000
_cell.angle_alpha   90.00
_cell.angle_beta   90.00
_cell.angle_gamma   90.00
#
_symmetry.space_group_name_H-M   'P 1'
#
loop_
_entity.id
_entity.type
_entity.pdbx_description
1 polymer ?
#
loop_
_entity_poly.entity_id
_entity_poly.type
_entity_poly.pdbx_seq_one_letter_code
_entity_poly.pdbx_strand_id
1 'polypeptide(L)'
;MASFQSQHDHDGQNTISALGLRWAALRGMLASPLINAEDQRSLRDELLQEIRSIGQMMSGIAARNAIEICAKIDVMSEELKKAEGADDYPTETLLASIRSDVMAMSPRTVTERSNVQIVRGAVPHRSVETAPGDATRGEVGKSL
;
A
#
# COMPACT_ATOMS: atom_id res chain seq x y z
N MET A 1 1.60 29.89 16.07
CA MET A 1 0.53 29.40 15.20
C MET A 1 1.19 28.81 13.97
N ALA A 2 1.25 27.49 13.86
CA ALA A 2 1.88 26.81 12.73
C ALA A 2 0.90 26.85 11.55
N SER A 3 1.29 27.53 10.49
CA SER A 3 0.60 27.60 9.21
C SER A 3 0.65 26.21 8.55
N PHE A 4 -0.50 25.57 8.37
CA PHE A 4 -0.67 24.34 7.58
C PHE A 4 -0.57 24.59 6.05
N GLN A 5 0.11 25.67 5.67
CA GLN A 5 0.25 26.12 4.29
C GLN A 5 1.55 25.54 3.73
N SER A 6 1.62 24.20 3.63
CA SER A 6 2.77 23.51 3.05
C SER A 6 2.35 22.15 2.49
N GLN A 7 1.46 22.14 1.48
CA GLN A 7 1.27 20.97 0.60
C GLN A 7 0.48 21.29 -0.68
N HIS A 8 0.74 22.43 -1.31
CA HIS A 8 0.12 22.80 -2.60
C HIS A 8 1.14 22.89 -3.75
N ASP A 9 2.13 22.00 -3.73
CA ASP A 9 3.01 21.71 -4.88
C ASP A 9 3.02 20.19 -5.15
N HIS A 10 1.85 19.62 -5.43
CA HIS A 10 1.75 18.32 -6.11
C HIS A 10 1.48 18.54 -7.60
N ASP A 11 2.32 19.36 -8.24
CA ASP A 11 2.40 19.50 -9.70
C ASP A 11 3.02 18.24 -10.37
N GLY A 12 3.28 17.20 -9.57
CA GLY A 12 3.72 15.88 -10.00
C GLY A 12 2.58 15.06 -10.58
N GLN A 13 2.23 15.36 -11.83
CA GLN A 13 1.45 14.54 -12.76
C GLN A 13 0.13 13.95 -12.20
N ASN A 14 -0.99 14.64 -12.48
CA ASN A 14 -2.36 14.14 -12.37
C ASN A 14 -2.58 12.91 -13.28
N THR A 15 -1.97 11.78 -12.93
CA THR A 15 -2.17 10.48 -13.56
C THR A 15 -3.26 9.74 -12.82
N ILE A 16 -3.97 8.85 -13.53
CA ILE A 16 -5.01 8.02 -12.89
C ILE A 16 -4.43 7.17 -11.77
N SER A 17 -3.22 6.65 -11.94
CA SER A 17 -2.54 5.87 -10.90
C SER A 17 -2.28 6.68 -9.63
N ALA A 18 -1.76 7.90 -9.75
CA ALA A 18 -1.53 8.78 -8.60
C ALA A 18 -2.83 9.21 -7.92
N LEU A 19 -3.83 9.59 -8.72
CA LEU A 19 -5.17 9.92 -8.23
C LEU A 19 -5.82 8.71 -7.53
N GLY A 20 -5.61 7.50 -8.05
CA GLY A 20 -6.16 6.25 -7.51
C GLY A 20 -5.59 5.92 -6.14
N LEU A 21 -4.28 6.06 -6.00
CA LEU A 21 -3.61 5.89 -4.72
C LEU A 21 -4.08 6.92 -3.69
N ARG A 22 -4.18 8.20 -4.10
CA ARG A 22 -4.69 9.27 -3.23
C ARG A 22 -6.12 8.99 -2.78
N TRP A 23 -6.99 8.60 -3.72
CA TRP A 23 -8.37 8.23 -3.43
C TRP A 23 -8.46 7.08 -2.43
N ALA A 24 -7.66 6.01 -2.61
CA ALA A 24 -7.63 4.86 -1.71
C ALA A 24 -7.16 5.26 -0.30
N ALA A 25 -6.14 6.11 -0.20
CA ALA A 25 -5.66 6.62 1.09
C ALA A 25 -6.73 7.42 1.83
N LEU A 26 -7.44 8.32 1.14
CA LEU A 26 -8.53 9.11 1.73
C LEU A 26 -9.70 8.23 2.19
N ARG A 27 -10.04 7.17 1.44
CA ARG A 27 -11.03 6.17 1.88
C ARG A 27 -10.57 5.46 3.14
N GLY A 28 -9.29 5.08 3.23
CA GLY A 28 -8.70 4.51 4.44
C GLY A 28 -8.80 5.46 5.64
N MET A 29 -8.54 6.76 5.44
CA MET A 29 -8.71 7.77 6.48
C MET A 29 -10.18 7.90 6.93
N LEU A 30 -11.14 7.87 5.99
CA LEU A 30 -12.57 7.89 6.31
C LEU A 30 -13.08 6.62 7.01
N ALA A 31 -12.39 5.48 6.85
CA ALA A 31 -12.68 4.25 7.57
C ALA A 31 -12.11 4.25 9.01
N SER A 32 -11.26 5.22 9.36
CA SER A 32 -10.69 5.33 10.70
C SER A 32 -11.77 5.68 11.73
N PRO A 33 -11.88 4.98 12.87
CA PRO A 33 -12.85 5.32 13.90
C PRO A 33 -12.63 6.72 14.50
N LEU A 34 -11.41 7.26 14.41
CA LEU A 34 -11.07 8.60 14.90
C LEU A 34 -11.80 9.71 14.12
N ILE A 35 -12.13 9.48 12.85
CA ILE A 35 -12.77 10.48 11.99
C ILE A 35 -14.27 10.64 12.27
N ASN A 36 -14.87 9.70 13.01
CA ASN A 36 -16.29 9.68 13.35
C ASN A 36 -16.60 10.44 14.65
N ALA A 37 -15.57 10.90 15.37
CA ALA A 37 -15.76 11.80 16.50
C ALA A 37 -16.35 13.13 16.03
N GLU A 38 -17.26 13.72 16.81
CA GLU A 38 -17.94 14.99 16.43
C GLU A 38 -16.93 16.12 16.16
N ASP A 39 -15.83 16.16 16.92
CA ASP A 39 -14.74 17.12 16.75
C ASP A 39 -14.04 17.03 15.39
N GLN A 40 -14.16 15.88 14.70
CA GLN A 40 -13.53 15.62 13.40
C GLN A 40 -14.50 15.76 12.22
N ARG A 41 -15.72 16.25 12.45
CA ARG A 41 -16.74 16.40 11.41
C ARG A 41 -16.30 17.28 10.24
N SER A 42 -15.64 18.41 10.52
CA SER A 42 -15.08 19.28 9.49
C SER A 42 -14.07 18.55 8.60
N LEU A 43 -13.12 17.83 9.22
CA LEU A 43 -12.12 17.05 8.50
C LEU A 43 -12.77 15.95 7.67
N ARG A 44 -13.80 15.28 8.20
CA ARG A 44 -14.57 14.27 7.46
C ARG A 44 -15.21 14.85 6.20
N ASP A 45 -15.79 16.04 6.30
CA ASP A 45 -16.45 16.71 5.17
C ASP A 45 -15.42 17.18 4.12
N GLU A 46 -14.25 17.66 4.55
CA GLU A 46 -13.12 17.99 3.68
C GLU A 46 -12.61 16.75 2.92
N LEU A 47 -12.42 15.62 3.62
CA LEU A 47 -12.00 14.36 3.00
C LEU A 47 -13.03 13.86 1.97
N LEU A 48 -14.33 13.99 2.26
CA LEU A 48 -15.39 13.64 1.32
C LEU A 48 -15.40 14.57 0.10
N GLN A 49 -15.15 15.86 0.29
CA GLN A 49 -15.03 16.82 -0.80
C GLN A 49 -13.83 16.52 -1.69
N GLU A 50 -12.68 16.19 -1.11
CA GLU A 50 -11.49 15.80 -1.85
C GLU A 50 -11.71 14.50 -2.65
N ILE A 51 -12.37 13.50 -2.07
CA ILE A 51 -12.72 12.27 -2.78
C ILE A 51 -13.58 12.55 -4.03
N ARG A 52 -14.59 13.43 -3.91
CA ARG A 52 -15.42 13.85 -5.05
C ARG A 52 -14.60 14.58 -6.11
N SER A 53 -13.73 15.49 -5.69
CA SER A 53 -12.82 16.23 -6.58
C SER A 53 -11.94 15.28 -7.38
N ILE A 54 -11.35 14.27 -6.73
CA ILE A 54 -10.52 13.25 -7.38
C ILE A 54 -11.31 12.44 -8.40
N GLY A 55 -12.53 12.00 -8.06
CA GLY A 55 -13.40 11.28 -8.99
C GLY A 55 -13.69 12.10 -10.26
N GLN A 56 -13.99 13.40 -10.08
CA GLN A 56 -14.18 14.32 -11.20
C GLN A 56 -12.92 14.47 -12.04
N MET A 57 -11.74 14.66 -11.43
CA MET A 57 -10.47 14.75 -12.13
C MET A 57 -10.16 13.48 -12.95
N MET A 58 -10.37 12.30 -12.36
CA MET A 58 -10.16 11.02 -13.05
C MET A 58 -11.07 10.83 -14.27
N SER A 59 -12.31 11.33 -14.23
CA SER A 59 -13.23 11.22 -15.35
C SER A 59 -12.70 11.88 -16.62
N GLY A 60 -11.93 12.96 -16.48
CA GLY A 60 -11.34 13.73 -17.58
C GLY A 60 -10.05 13.14 -18.17
N ILE A 61 -9.45 12.12 -17.54
CA ILE A 61 -8.16 11.55 -17.95
C ILE A 61 -8.40 10.19 -18.60
N ALA A 62 -7.83 9.90 -19.77
CA ALA A 62 -7.92 8.58 -20.39
C ALA A 62 -6.98 7.56 -19.69
N ALA A 63 -7.48 6.36 -19.39
CA ALA A 63 -6.70 5.27 -18.83
C ALA A 63 -5.78 4.66 -19.89
N ARG A 64 -4.52 4.40 -19.52
CA ARG A 64 -3.47 3.93 -20.43
C ARG A 64 -3.14 2.45 -20.26
N ASN A 65 -3.57 1.84 -19.17
CA ASN A 65 -3.29 0.45 -18.85
C ASN A 65 -4.42 -0.15 -17.98
N ALA A 66 -4.39 -1.48 -17.81
CA ALA A 66 -5.39 -2.22 -17.05
C ALA A 66 -5.52 -1.76 -15.59
N ILE A 67 -4.41 -1.37 -14.95
CA ILE A 67 -4.41 -0.90 -13.56
C ILE A 67 -5.16 0.43 -13.44
N GLU A 68 -4.96 1.35 -14.39
CA GLU A 68 -5.69 2.62 -14.42
C GLU A 68 -7.18 2.45 -14.71
N ILE A 69 -7.55 1.49 -15.56
CA ILE A 69 -8.95 1.12 -15.78
C ILE A 69 -9.55 0.58 -14.48
N CYS A 70 -8.85 -0.32 -13.78
CA CYS A 70 -9.27 -0.85 -12.49
C CYS A 70 -9.47 0.26 -11.44
N ALA A 71 -8.57 1.25 -11.38
CA ALA A 71 -8.71 2.38 -10.47
C ALA A 71 -10.01 3.19 -10.74
N LYS A 72 -10.36 3.40 -12.01
CA LYS A 72 -11.64 4.04 -12.37
C LYS A 72 -12.86 3.20 -11.98
N ILE A 73 -12.78 1.88 -12.19
CA ILE A 73 -13.86 0.95 -11.79
C ILE A 73 -14.07 0.99 -10.28
N ASP A 74 -12.99 1.06 -9.49
CA ASP A 74 -13.07 1.16 -8.02
C ASP A 74 -13.81 2.42 -7.59
N VAL A 75 -13.46 3.58 -8.17
CA VAL A 75 -14.15 4.84 -7.89
C VAL A 75 -15.63 4.75 -8.26
N MET A 76 -15.96 4.19 -9.43
CA MET A 76 -17.34 4.09 -9.88
C MET A 76 -18.18 3.13 -9.01
N SER A 77 -17.58 2.02 -8.58
CA SER A 77 -18.25 1.05 -7.71
C SER A 77 -18.61 1.67 -6.36
N GLU A 78 -17.75 2.54 -5.81
CA GLU A 78 -18.03 3.22 -4.55
C GLU A 78 -19.07 4.35 -4.68
N GLU A 79 -19.10 5.07 -5.81
CA GLU A 79 -20.16 6.06 -6.04
C GLU A 79 -21.53 5.39 -6.22
N LEU A 80 -21.56 4.21 -6.85
CA LEU A 80 -22.78 3.41 -7.00
C LEU A 80 -23.34 2.96 -5.64
N LYS A 81 -22.48 2.45 -4.74
CA LYS A 81 -22.86 2.06 -3.37
C LYS A 81 -23.47 3.21 -2.55
N LYS A 82 -23.12 4.46 -2.86
CA LYS A 82 -23.68 5.64 -2.18
C LYS A 82 -25.02 6.06 -2.77
N ALA A 83 -25.19 5.88 -4.08
CA ALA A 83 -26.38 6.33 -4.81
C ALA A 83 -27.56 5.37 -4.63
N GLU A 84 -27.28 4.07 -4.56
CA GLU A 84 -28.31 3.03 -4.48
C GLU A 84 -28.24 2.42 -3.08
N GLY A 85 -29.33 2.55 -2.30
CA GLY A 85 -29.40 2.06 -0.93
C GLY A 85 -29.60 0.55 -0.86
N ALA A 86 -28.56 -0.17 -0.41
CA ALA A 86 -28.51 -1.53 0.15
C ALA A 86 -29.40 -2.70 -0.40
N ASP A 87 -29.85 -2.71 -1.66
CA ASP A 87 -30.56 -3.87 -2.25
C ASP A 87 -29.87 -4.35 -3.55
N ASP A 88 -29.52 -5.64 -3.58
CA ASP A 88 -28.92 -6.45 -4.67
C ASP A 88 -28.55 -5.69 -5.96
N TYR A 89 -27.24 -5.47 -6.16
CA TYR A 89 -26.72 -4.65 -7.27
C TYR A 89 -26.18 -5.49 -8.43
N PRO A 90 -27.00 -5.77 -9.47
CA PRO A 90 -26.51 -6.36 -10.71
C PRO A 90 -25.43 -5.49 -11.36
N THR A 91 -25.51 -4.17 -11.19
CA THR A 91 -24.52 -3.22 -11.70
C THR A 91 -23.17 -3.35 -10.98
N GLU A 92 -23.15 -3.45 -9.63
CA GLU A 92 -21.90 -3.67 -8.90
C GLU A 92 -21.26 -5.01 -9.27
N THR A 93 -22.09 -6.06 -9.40
CA THR A 93 -21.65 -7.39 -9.83
C THR A 93 -21.04 -7.34 -11.24
N LEU A 94 -21.66 -6.59 -12.16
CA LEU A 94 -21.13 -6.39 -13.51
C LEU A 94 -19.79 -5.64 -13.48
N LEU A 95 -19.63 -4.63 -12.63
CA LEU A 95 -18.36 -3.92 -12.48
C LEU A 95 -17.24 -4.80 -11.94
N ALA A 96 -17.55 -5.67 -10.97
CA ALA A 96 -16.62 -6.68 -10.49
C ALA A 96 -16.21 -7.66 -11.62
N SER A 97 -17.17 -8.10 -12.45
CA SER A 97 -16.88 -8.93 -13.63
C SER A 97 -15.96 -8.22 -14.63
N ILE A 98 -16.29 -6.98 -15.00
CA ILE A 98 -15.50 -6.18 -15.95
C ILE A 98 -14.07 -5.98 -15.41
N ARG A 99 -13.91 -5.71 -14.11
CA ARG A 99 -12.59 -5.61 -13.47
C ARG A 99 -11.78 -6.91 -13.66
N SER A 100 -12.43 -8.05 -13.44
CA SER A 100 -11.80 -9.36 -13.64
C SER A 100 -11.35 -9.56 -15.08
N ASP A 101 -12.21 -9.25 -16.04
CA ASP A 101 -11.94 -9.38 -17.48
C ASP A 101 -10.78 -8.47 -17.91
N VAL A 102 -10.76 -7.21 -17.46
CA VAL A 102 -9.67 -6.26 -17.70
C VAL A 102 -8.33 -6.81 -17.22
N MET A 103 -8.30 -7.41 -16.03
CA MET A 103 -7.09 -8.02 -15.48
C MET A 103 -6.69 -9.31 -16.21
N ALA A 104 -7.66 -10.09 -16.70
CA ALA A 104 -7.40 -11.29 -17.49
C ALA A 104 -6.83 -10.98 -18.88
N MET A 105 -7.25 -9.88 -19.49
CA MET A 105 -6.74 -9.38 -20.77
C MET A 105 -5.38 -8.68 -20.65
N SER A 106 -4.98 -8.30 -19.43
CA SER A 106 -3.69 -7.66 -19.21
C SER A 106 -2.56 -8.69 -19.39
N PRO A 107 -1.57 -8.43 -20.27
CA PRO A 107 -0.44 -9.32 -20.43
C PRO A 107 0.30 -9.40 -19.08
N ARG A 108 0.27 -10.58 -18.45
CA ARG A 108 1.12 -10.87 -17.30
C ARG A 108 2.56 -10.77 -17.80
N THR A 109 3.22 -9.65 -17.55
CA THR A 109 4.68 -9.60 -17.64
C THR A 109 5.19 -10.56 -16.57
N VAL A 110 5.45 -11.79 -16.98
CA VAL A 110 6.18 -12.77 -16.17
C VAL A 110 7.60 -12.23 -16.08
N THR A 111 7.81 -11.25 -15.19
CA THR A 111 9.14 -10.99 -14.66
C THR A 111 9.42 -12.16 -13.76
N GLU A 112 10.10 -13.18 -14.29
CA GLU A 112 10.71 -14.25 -13.51
C GLU A 112 11.48 -13.60 -12.36
N ARG A 113 10.89 -13.61 -11.15
CA ARG A 113 11.65 -13.34 -9.94
C ARG A 113 12.57 -14.55 -9.78
N SER A 114 13.82 -14.38 -10.22
CA SER A 114 14.92 -15.26 -9.90
C SER A 114 14.84 -15.63 -8.41
N ASN A 115 14.57 -16.90 -8.15
CA ASN A 115 14.39 -17.45 -6.83
C ASN A 115 15.78 -17.61 -6.21
N VAL A 116 16.31 -16.56 -5.60
CA VAL A 116 17.52 -16.64 -4.77
C VAL A 116 17.13 -17.39 -3.50
N GLN A 117 17.30 -18.71 -3.56
CA GLN A 117 17.14 -19.64 -2.44
C GLN A 117 18.22 -19.31 -1.40
N ILE A 118 17.86 -18.55 -0.35
CA ILE A 118 18.76 -18.36 0.80
C ILE A 118 18.86 -19.70 1.51
N VAL A 119 19.95 -20.42 1.25
CA VAL A 119 20.35 -21.62 1.98
C VAL A 119 20.60 -21.22 3.44
N ARG A 120 19.65 -21.55 4.32
CA ARG A 120 19.81 -21.48 5.78
C ARG A 120 20.84 -22.52 6.21
N GLY A 121 22.10 -22.12 6.26
CA GLY A 121 23.19 -22.92 6.82
C GLY A 121 23.89 -22.16 7.94
N ALA A 122 23.50 -22.41 9.20
CA ALA A 122 24.38 -22.27 10.35
C ALA A 122 23.71 -22.90 11.59
N VAL A 123 24.25 -24.05 11.99
CA VAL A 123 23.99 -24.79 13.22
C VAL A 123 24.44 -23.95 14.42
N PRO A 124 23.72 -23.93 15.57
CA PRO A 124 24.15 -23.17 16.74
C PRO A 124 25.27 -23.90 17.48
N HIS A 125 26.52 -23.47 17.31
CA HIS A 125 27.62 -23.91 18.18
C HIS A 125 27.58 -23.11 19.48
N ARG A 126 27.07 -23.75 20.54
CA ARG A 126 27.15 -23.29 21.92
C ARG A 126 28.60 -23.44 22.39
N SER A 127 29.39 -22.37 22.39
CA SER A 127 30.66 -22.34 23.13
C SER A 127 30.40 -21.78 24.52
N VAL A 128 30.58 -22.66 25.51
CA VAL A 128 30.58 -22.32 26.93
C VAL A 128 31.84 -21.51 27.22
N GLU A 129 31.62 -20.32 27.76
CA GLU A 129 32.58 -19.38 28.28
C GLU A 129 33.32 -19.98 29.48
N THR A 130 34.58 -20.37 29.29
CA THR A 130 35.49 -20.75 30.39
C THR A 130 36.20 -19.50 30.91
N ALA A 131 35.91 -19.17 32.17
CA ALA A 131 36.52 -18.10 32.94
C ALA A 131 38.06 -18.27 33.11
N PRO A 132 38.82 -17.17 33.29
CA PRO A 132 40.27 -17.18 33.36
C PRO A 132 40.76 -17.49 34.78
N GLY A 133 41.89 -18.20 34.90
CA GLY A 133 42.43 -18.53 36.23
C GLY A 133 43.74 -19.29 36.19
N ASP A 134 44.77 -18.57 35.78
CA ASP A 134 46.21 -18.86 35.81
C ASP A 134 46.67 -19.71 37.01
N ALA A 135 47.30 -20.85 36.72
CA ALA A 135 48.16 -21.61 37.64
C ALA A 135 49.27 -22.31 36.86
N THR A 136 50.32 -21.53 36.55
CA THR A 136 51.76 -21.86 36.60
C THR A 136 52.26 -23.30 36.34
N ARG A 137 53.40 -23.32 35.59
CA ARG A 137 54.47 -24.35 35.49
C ARG A 137 54.36 -25.21 34.21
N GLY A 138 55.27 -25.19 33.25
CA GLY A 138 56.70 -24.91 33.23
C GLY A 138 57.38 -26.07 32.48
N GLU A 139 58.31 -25.75 31.57
CA GLU A 139 59.15 -26.64 30.73
C GLU A 139 58.52 -27.26 29.48
N VAL A 140 59.12 -26.97 28.30
CA VAL A 140 59.96 -27.91 27.52
C VAL A 140 60.74 -27.09 26.47
N GLY A 141 62.05 -27.30 26.35
CA GLY A 141 62.81 -26.79 25.20
C GLY A 141 64.32 -26.98 25.30
N LYS A 142 64.79 -28.22 25.09
CA LYS A 142 66.21 -28.58 24.95
C LYS A 142 66.78 -28.11 23.60
N SER A 143 68.06 -27.69 23.63
CA SER A 143 69.15 -27.87 22.64
C SER A 143 68.83 -27.54 21.16
N LEU A 144 69.54 -26.63 20.49
CA LEU A 144 70.99 -26.46 20.28
C LEU A 144 71.32 -25.01 19.96
#